data_AF-A0A662BME6-F1
#
_entry.id   AF-A0A662BME6-F1
#
_cell.length_a   1.000
_cell.length_b   1.000
_cell.length_c   1.000
_cell.angle_alpha   90.00
_cell.angle_beta   90.00
_cell.angle_gamma   90.00
#
_symmetry.space_group_name_H-M   'P 1'
#
loop_
_entity.id
_entity.type
_entity.pdbx_description
1 polymer ?
#
loop_
_entity_poly.entity_id
_entity_poly.type
_entity_poly.pdbx_seq_one_letter_code
_entity_poly.pdbx_strand_id
1 'polypeptide(L)'
;MLSKTHITVYHHISRFINIKMGLAGALIMGAIVWFINMGYGWWPATTAALKQAAYTFLFGGILIKILDTIASRIRNRYVAVISATLFVSVITIILVYIVHNLKGTPRPFESTLPTIIMAPPGFLALAIRKRLKD
;
A
#
# COMPACT_ATOMS: atom_id res chain seq x y z
N MET A 1 14.64 13.00 -24.25
CA MET A 1 15.91 13.29 -23.54
C MET A 1 15.55 13.83 -22.16
N LEU A 2 15.52 12.98 -21.12
CA LEU A 2 15.18 13.44 -19.76
C LEU A 2 16.39 14.20 -19.19
N SER A 3 16.19 15.44 -18.75
CA SER A 3 17.24 16.28 -18.17
C SER A 3 17.86 15.60 -16.94
N LYS A 4 19.19 15.72 -16.77
CA LYS A 4 19.98 15.11 -15.68
C LYS A 4 19.39 15.42 -14.29
N THR A 5 18.72 16.56 -14.13
CA THR A 5 18.06 16.96 -12.88
C THR A 5 16.89 16.05 -12.49
N HIS A 6 16.11 15.55 -13.46
CA HIS A 6 15.01 14.62 -13.21
C HIS A 6 15.49 13.28 -12.66
N ILE A 7 16.64 12.81 -13.13
CA ILE A 7 17.23 11.54 -12.70
C ILE A 7 17.67 11.63 -11.23
N THR A 8 18.28 12.76 -10.83
CA THR A 8 18.74 12.99 -9.46
C THR A 8 17.59 13.07 -8.44
N VAL A 9 16.51 13.77 -8.79
CA VAL A 9 15.31 13.90 -7.93
C VAL A 9 14.59 12.56 -7.80
N TYR A 10 14.40 11.84 -8.91
CA TYR A 10 13.82 10.49 -8.90
C TYR A 10 14.64 9.54 -8.02
N HIS A 11 15.97 9.60 -8.12
CA HIS A 11 16.85 8.76 -7.30
C HIS A 11 16.68 9.05 -5.80
N HIS A 12 16.60 10.32 -5.38
CA HIS A 12 16.40 10.69 -3.98
C HIS A 12 15.04 10.22 -3.43
N ILE A 13 13.95 10.43 -4.17
CA ILE A 13 12.60 10.02 -3.73
C ILE A 13 12.49 8.49 -3.68
N SER A 14 13.08 7.78 -4.66
CA SER A 14 13.04 6.32 -4.74
C SER A 14 13.72 5.60 -3.57
N ARG A 15 14.56 6.31 -2.79
CA ARG A 15 15.11 5.79 -1.53
C ARG A 15 14.02 5.61 -0.48
N PHE A 16 13.06 6.54 -0.41
CA PHE A 16 12.00 6.58 0.60
C PHE A 16 10.67 6.02 0.13
N ILE A 17 10.40 6.01 -1.18
CA ILE A 17 9.10 5.57 -1.74
C ILE A 17 9.33 4.61 -2.89
N ASN A 18 8.67 3.44 -2.87
CA ASN A 18 8.59 2.57 -4.04
C ASN A 18 7.47 3.01 -4.99
N ILE A 19 7.77 3.98 -5.87
CA ILE A 19 6.79 4.62 -6.76
C ILE A 19 6.07 3.60 -7.66
N LYS A 20 6.80 2.66 -8.27
CA LYS A 20 6.21 1.67 -9.19
C LYS A 20 5.17 0.79 -8.48
N MET A 21 5.52 0.28 -7.30
CA MET A 21 4.61 -0.57 -6.52
C MET A 21 3.43 0.24 -5.96
N GLY A 22 3.67 1.48 -5.51
CA GLY A 22 2.61 2.37 -5.04
C GLY A 22 1.59 2.67 -6.14
N LEU A 23 2.04 2.97 -7.37
CA LEU A 23 1.17 3.23 -8.50
C LEU A 23 0.38 1.98 -8.93
N ALA A 24 1.05 0.83 -9.07
CA ALA A 24 0.39 -0.42 -9.42
C ALA A 24 -0.68 -0.79 -8.38
N GLY A 25 -0.35 -0.70 -7.10
CA GLY A 25 -1.29 -0.91 -6.01
C GLY A 25 -2.46 0.07 -6.05
N ALA A 26 -2.22 1.36 -6.30
CA ALA A 26 -3.25 2.38 -6.34
C ALA A 26 -4.31 2.12 -7.42
N LEU A 27 -3.88 1.70 -8.61
CA LEU A 27 -4.79 1.37 -9.70
C LEU A 27 -5.65 0.14 -9.37
N ILE A 28 -5.00 -0.94 -8.92
CA ILE A 28 -5.70 -2.20 -8.59
C ILE A 28 -6.68 -1.98 -7.43
N MET A 29 -6.21 -1.41 -6.33
CA MET A 29 -7.03 -1.22 -5.13
C MET A 29 -8.13 -0.18 -5.36
N GLY A 30 -7.84 0.90 -6.08
CA GLY A 30 -8.84 1.90 -6.45
C GLY A 30 -9.98 1.29 -7.28
N ALA A 31 -9.65 0.46 -8.27
CA ALA A 31 -10.64 -0.24 -9.08
C ALA A 31 -11.52 -1.18 -8.23
N ILE A 32 -10.92 -1.99 -7.36
CA ILE A 32 -11.67 -2.89 -6.47
C ILE A 32 -12.66 -2.10 -5.59
N VAL A 33 -12.19 -1.03 -4.94
CA VAL A 33 -13.03 -0.20 -4.07
C VAL A 33 -14.12 0.54 -4.85
N TRP A 34 -13.85 0.92 -6.10
CA TRP A 34 -14.87 1.48 -6.98
C TRP A 34 -16.03 0.49 -7.20
N PHE A 35 -15.71 -0.77 -7.57
CA PHE A 35 -16.71 -1.82 -7.78
C PHE A 35 -17.51 -2.14 -6.52
N ILE A 36 -16.90 -2.07 -5.34
CA ILE A 36 -17.61 -2.27 -4.05
C ILE A 36 -18.68 -1.19 -3.83
N ASN A 37 -18.45 0.04 -4.29
CA ASN A 37 -19.29 1.19 -3.98
C ASN A 37 -20.20 1.63 -5.16
N MET A 38 -20.06 1.07 -6.37
CA MET A 38 -20.81 1.50 -7.55
C MET A 38 -22.34 1.40 -7.41
N GLY A 39 -22.83 0.48 -6.59
CA GLY A 39 -24.27 0.34 -6.28
C GLY A 39 -24.88 1.55 -5.56
N TYR A 40 -24.05 2.45 -5.01
CA TYR A 40 -24.48 3.70 -4.36
C TYR A 40 -24.35 4.92 -5.29
N GLY A 41 -24.07 4.69 -6.57
CA GLY A 41 -23.89 5.72 -7.58
C GLY A 41 -22.41 5.97 -7.91
N TRP A 42 -22.19 6.53 -9.10
CA TRP A 42 -20.85 6.76 -9.64
C TRP A 42 -20.03 7.75 -8.80
N TRP A 43 -20.68 8.76 -8.20
CA TRP A 43 -19.99 9.80 -7.42
C TRP A 43 -19.42 9.28 -6.09
N PRO A 44 -20.20 8.59 -5.22
CA PRO A 44 -19.64 7.96 -4.03
C PRO A 44 -18.60 6.88 -4.34
N ALA A 45 -18.79 6.12 -5.43
CA ALA A 45 -17.84 5.09 -5.84
C ALA A 45 -16.48 5.68 -6.25
N THR A 46 -16.48 6.72 -7.07
CA THR A 46 -15.25 7.43 -7.46
C THR A 46 -14.58 8.10 -6.26
N THR A 47 -15.36 8.67 -5.33
CA THR A 47 -14.81 9.25 -4.10
C THR A 47 -14.08 8.19 -3.26
N ALA A 48 -14.70 7.03 -3.04
CA ALA A 48 -14.07 5.92 -2.33
C ALA A 48 -12.83 5.38 -3.05
N ALA A 49 -12.91 5.21 -4.37
CA ALA A 49 -11.80 4.73 -5.20
C ALA A 49 -10.60 5.68 -5.17
N LEU A 50 -10.83 7.00 -5.26
CA LEU A 50 -9.77 8.01 -5.19
C LEU A 50 -9.11 8.04 -3.82
N LYS A 51 -9.89 7.92 -2.74
CA LYS A 51 -9.34 7.77 -1.39
C LYS A 51 -8.41 6.56 -1.28
N GLN A 52 -8.86 5.40 -1.78
CA GLN A 52 -8.06 4.18 -1.77
C GLN A 52 -6.80 4.32 -2.63
N ALA A 53 -6.92 4.88 -3.83
CA ALA A 53 -5.82 5.08 -4.75
C ALA A 53 -4.79 6.06 -4.17
N ALA A 54 -5.24 7.20 -3.63
CA ALA A 54 -4.37 8.20 -3.01
C ALA A 54 -3.63 7.61 -1.81
N TYR A 55 -4.33 6.88 -0.94
CA TYR A 55 -3.70 6.18 0.17
C TYR A 55 -2.63 5.19 -0.32
N THR A 56 -2.99 4.32 -1.27
CA THR A 56 -2.10 3.24 -1.72
C THR A 56 -0.87 3.79 -2.45
N PHE A 57 -1.04 4.87 -3.22
CA PHE A 57 0.06 5.54 -3.90
C PHE A 57 1.04 6.18 -2.91
N LEU A 58 0.52 6.99 -1.96
CA LEU A 58 1.34 7.76 -1.03
C LEU A 58 1.96 6.86 0.04
N PHE A 59 1.15 6.06 0.71
CA PHE A 59 1.58 5.24 1.85
C PHE A 59 2.10 3.87 1.44
N GLY A 60 1.55 3.25 0.39
CA GLY A 60 1.97 1.91 -0.02
C GLY A 60 3.46 1.85 -0.38
N GLY A 61 3.96 2.86 -1.10
CA GLY A 61 5.39 2.95 -1.44
C GLY A 61 6.30 3.16 -0.22
N ILE A 62 5.86 3.93 0.78
CA ILE A 62 6.59 4.17 2.04
C ILE A 62 6.59 2.91 2.91
N LEU A 63 5.44 2.27 3.05
CA LEU A 63 5.24 1.08 3.86
C LEU A 63 6.05 -0.12 3.33
N ILE A 64 6.23 -0.24 2.02
CA ILE A 64 7.14 -1.23 1.42
C ILE A 64 8.60 -0.96 1.83
N LYS A 65 9.05 0.30 1.95
CA LYS A 65 10.40 0.61 2.41
C LYS A 65 10.59 0.34 3.90
N ILE A 66 9.56 0.60 4.70
CA ILE A 66 9.54 0.22 6.12
C ILE A 66 9.64 -1.30 6.25
N LEU A 67 8.85 -2.04 5.45
CA LEU A 67 8.91 -3.49 5.38
C LEU A 67 10.32 -3.98 5.05
N ASP A 68 10.95 -3.46 3.99
CA ASP A 68 12.31 -3.81 3.59
C ASP A 68 13.33 -3.53 4.71
N THR A 69 13.13 -2.43 5.45
CA THR A 69 14.01 -2.03 6.56
C THR A 69 13.90 -2.98 7.74
N ILE A 70 12.67 -3.33 8.17
CA ILE A 70 12.46 -4.29 9.26
C ILE A 70 12.96 -5.67 8.83
N ALA A 71 12.63 -6.08 7.61
CA ALA A 71 13.02 -7.37 7.07
C ALA A 71 14.53 -7.53 7.01
N SER A 72 15.32 -6.49 6.73
CA SER A 72 16.79 -6.57 6.63
C SER A 72 17.53 -6.45 7.96
N ARG A 73 17.00 -5.70 8.94
CA ARG A 73 17.73 -5.39 10.19
C ARG A 73 17.72 -6.48 11.26
N ILE A 74 16.74 -7.37 11.25
CA ILE A 74 16.64 -8.45 12.24
C ILE A 74 17.59 -9.59 11.83
N ARG A 75 18.17 -10.38 12.76
CA ARG A 75 19.07 -11.49 12.37
C ARG A 75 18.31 -12.76 11.98
N ASN A 76 17.31 -13.14 12.77
CA ASN A 76 16.52 -14.35 12.53
C ASN A 76 15.54 -14.14 11.38
N ARG A 77 15.65 -14.96 10.33
CA ARG A 77 14.85 -14.86 9.10
C ARG A 77 13.35 -14.93 9.36
N TYR A 78 12.89 -15.89 10.16
CA TYR A 78 11.47 -16.09 10.43
C TYR A 78 10.89 -14.91 11.22
N VAL A 79 11.58 -14.50 12.28
CA VAL A 79 11.18 -13.34 13.09
C VAL A 79 11.10 -12.09 12.24
N ALA A 80 12.07 -11.85 11.36
CA ALA A 80 12.09 -10.69 10.50
C ALA A 80 10.93 -10.63 9.50
N VAL A 81 10.65 -11.77 8.85
CA VAL A 81 9.56 -11.87 7.88
C VAL A 81 8.21 -11.68 8.56
N ILE A 82 7.97 -12.38 9.68
CA ILE A 82 6.71 -12.31 10.42
C ILE A 82 6.50 -10.90 10.98
N SER A 83 7.50 -10.34 11.67
CA SER A 83 7.36 -9.00 12.28
C SER A 83 7.17 -7.90 11.23
N ALA A 84 7.93 -7.90 10.14
CA ALA A 84 7.76 -6.92 9.06
C ALA A 84 6.36 -7.01 8.42
N THR A 85 5.90 -8.25 8.16
CA THR A 85 4.58 -8.50 7.57
C THR A 85 3.46 -8.02 8.48
N LEU A 86 3.45 -8.46 9.74
CA LEU A 86 2.38 -8.12 10.69
C LEU A 86 2.36 -6.62 10.97
N PHE A 87 3.51 -6.02 11.26
CA PHE A 87 3.61 -4.59 11.55
C PHE A 87 3.04 -3.75 10.41
N VAL A 88 3.51 -4.00 9.18
CA VAL A 88 3.09 -3.19 8.03
C VAL A 88 1.63 -3.50 7.63
N SER A 89 1.16 -4.74 7.77
CA SER A 89 -0.24 -5.08 7.51
C SER A 89 -1.19 -4.37 8.46
N VAL A 90 -0.92 -4.40 9.77
CA VAL A 90 -1.75 -3.76 10.79
C VAL A 90 -1.83 -2.26 10.55
N ILE A 91 -0.69 -1.60 10.34
CA ILE A 91 -0.66 -0.16 10.03
C ILE A 91 -1.47 0.12 8.75
N THR A 92 -1.32 -0.70 7.72
CA THR A 92 -2.05 -0.51 6.45
C THR A 92 -3.55 -0.61 6.64
N ILE A 93 -4.02 -1.64 7.33
CA ILE A 93 -5.45 -1.88 7.58
C ILE A 93 -6.05 -0.72 8.39
N ILE A 94 -5.36 -0.28 9.45
CA ILE A 94 -5.81 0.83 10.29
C ILE A 94 -5.93 2.11 9.46
N LEU A 95 -4.90 2.46 8.68
CA LEU A 95 -4.92 3.69 7.90
C LEU A 95 -6.00 3.68 6.80
N VAL A 96 -6.18 2.55 6.11
CA VAL A 96 -7.26 2.38 5.12
C VAL A 96 -8.63 2.50 5.78
N TYR A 97 -8.83 1.84 6.92
CA TYR A 97 -10.08 1.92 7.66
C TYR A 97 -10.38 3.36 8.07
N ILE A 98 -9.39 4.10 8.59
CA ILE A 98 -9.53 5.53 8.93
C ILE A 98 -9.97 6.32 7.70
N VAL A 99 -9.26 6.20 6.57
CA VAL A 99 -9.55 6.95 5.33
C VAL A 99 -10.98 6.70 4.83
N HIS A 100 -11.45 5.47 4.93
CA HIS A 100 -12.81 5.11 4.53
C HIS A 100 -13.90 5.49 5.53
N ASN A 101 -13.58 5.63 6.82
CA ASN A 101 -14.51 6.16 7.81
C ASN A 101 -14.64 7.69 7.76
N LEU A 102 -13.76 8.39 7.05
CA LEU A 102 -14.00 9.79 6.69
C LEU A 102 -15.20 9.89 5.73
N LYS A 103 -15.97 10.99 5.79
CA LYS A 103 -17.15 11.22 4.93
C LYS A 103 -16.91 10.89 3.45
N GLY A 104 -17.89 10.31 2.77
CA GLY A 104 -17.87 10.06 1.32
C GLY A 104 -17.59 8.62 0.88
N THR A 105 -17.54 7.66 1.80
CA THR A 105 -17.54 6.22 1.46
C THR A 105 -18.81 5.57 2.05
N PRO A 106 -19.75 5.10 1.21
CA PRO A 106 -20.99 4.46 1.67
C PRO A 106 -20.77 3.18 2.48
N ARG A 107 -19.75 2.39 2.13
CA ARG A 107 -19.41 1.11 2.76
C ARG A 107 -17.96 1.06 3.26
N PRO A 108 -17.65 1.71 4.40
CA PRO A 108 -16.26 1.86 4.86
C PRO A 108 -15.56 0.52 5.17
N PHE A 109 -16.27 -0.39 5.85
CA PHE A 109 -15.71 -1.67 6.26
C PHE A 109 -15.46 -2.57 5.05
N GLU A 110 -16.43 -2.68 4.15
CA GLU A 110 -16.33 -3.48 2.92
C GLU A 110 -15.23 -2.94 2.00
N SER A 111 -15.05 -1.63 1.94
CA SER A 111 -13.93 -1.02 1.21
C SER A 111 -12.56 -1.34 1.83
N THR A 112 -12.53 -1.71 3.12
CA THR A 112 -11.31 -2.12 3.83
C THR A 112 -11.02 -3.62 3.69
N LEU A 113 -12.03 -4.46 3.41
CA LEU A 113 -11.88 -5.91 3.26
C LEU A 113 -10.81 -6.33 2.24
N PRO A 114 -10.71 -5.73 1.04
CA PRO A 114 -9.63 -6.03 0.10
C PRO A 114 -8.25 -5.83 0.72
N THR A 115 -8.07 -4.76 1.51
CA THR A 115 -6.80 -4.52 2.22
C THR A 115 -6.55 -5.56 3.29
N ILE A 116 -7.55 -5.92 4.09
CA ILE A 116 -7.43 -6.97 5.13
C ILE A 116 -7.00 -8.31 4.51
N ILE A 117 -7.56 -8.65 3.35
CA ILE A 117 -7.30 -9.93 2.67
C ILE A 117 -5.95 -9.90 1.94
N MET A 118 -5.63 -8.80 1.23
CA MET A 118 -4.49 -8.75 0.31
C MET A 118 -3.19 -8.25 0.96
N ALA A 119 -3.26 -7.36 1.96
CA ALA A 119 -2.07 -6.77 2.56
C ALA A 119 -1.18 -7.81 3.26
N PRO A 120 -1.69 -8.70 4.15
CA PRO A 120 -0.84 -9.71 4.80
C PRO A 120 -0.10 -10.64 3.83
N PRO A 121 -0.76 -11.32 2.87
CA PRO A 121 -0.03 -12.20 1.94
C PRO A 121 0.87 -11.41 0.99
N GLY A 122 0.45 -10.22 0.56
CA GLY A 122 1.27 -9.36 -0.31
C GLY A 122 2.56 -8.92 0.39
N PHE A 123 2.47 -8.45 1.63
CA PHE A 123 3.63 -8.06 2.43
C PHE A 123 4.50 -9.25 2.83
N LEU A 124 3.90 -10.41 3.11
CA LEU A 124 4.63 -11.64 3.36
C LEU A 124 5.54 -12.00 2.16
N ALA A 125 4.97 -12.00 0.96
CA ALA A 125 5.70 -12.30 -0.27
C ALA A 125 6.86 -11.30 -0.50
N LEU A 126 6.63 -10.01 -0.25
CA LEU A 126 7.68 -8.99 -0.38
C LEU A 126 8.79 -9.16 0.67
N ALA A 127 8.44 -9.48 1.92
CA ALA A 127 9.41 -9.69 3.00
C ALA A 127 10.28 -10.93 2.76
N ILE A 128 9.67 -12.04 2.30
CA ILE A 128 10.40 -13.24 1.87
C ILE A 128 11.33 -12.90 0.71
N ARG A 129 10.84 -12.20 -0.31
CA ARG A 129 11.64 -11.82 -1.49
C ARG A 129 12.83 -10.94 -1.10
N LYS A 130 12.65 -10.01 -0.16
CA LYS A 130 13.73 -9.17 0.36
C LYS A 130 14.82 -10.04 1.01
N ARG A 131 14.42 -11.00 1.85
CA ARG A 131 15.32 -11.94 2.52
C ARG A 131 16.04 -12.93 1.64
N LEU A 132 15.53 -13.21 0.45
CA LEU A 132 16.20 -14.07 -0.52
C LEU A 132 17.26 -13.33 -1.33
N LYS A 133 17.24 -11.99 -1.31
CA LYS A 133 18.17 -11.14 -2.06
C LYS A 133 19.28 -10.52 -1.20
N ASP A 134 19.14 -10.59 0.12
CA ASP A 134 20.12 -10.16 1.11
C ASP A 134 20.96 -11.37 1.55
#